data_AF-A0A9P0ASJ4-F1
#
_entry.id   AF-A0A9P0ASJ4-F1
#
_cell.length_a   1.000
_cell.length_b   1.000
_cell.length_c   1.000
_cell.angle_alpha   90.00
_cell.angle_beta   90.00
_cell.angle_gamma   90.00
#
_symmetry.space_group_name_H-M   'P 1'
#
loop_
_entity.id
_entity.type
_entity.pdbx_description
1 polymer ?
#
loop_
_entity_poly.entity_id
_entity_poly.type
_entity_poly.pdbx_seq_one_letter_code
_entity_poly.pdbx_strand_id
1 'polypeptide(L)'
;MINTRWLQRGSMFVLSQPQFLKLIQEENGWVAESLLDLGAGDGKVTAHLAPMFQKVYATEVCNTMSILELENWHEERKFDLISCLNLIDRCDKPLEILQNIKTSLKPDGRLLLAVVLPFSPYVESGSPYNKPEELLPIKGQTFESQVQSVIEDVFIPSGFSVISWSRIPYLCEGDLQQSYYWLEDAIFVLKVA
;
A
#
# COMPACT_ATOMS: atom_id res chain seq x y z
N MET A 1 8.03 -34.80 2.19
CA MET A 1 7.66 -33.51 1.57
C MET A 1 6.75 -32.78 2.54
N ILE A 2 7.26 -31.75 3.20
CA ILE A 2 6.43 -30.88 4.06
C ILE A 2 5.64 -29.99 3.13
N ASN A 3 4.31 -30.08 3.22
CA ASN A 3 3.39 -29.30 2.39
C ASN A 3 3.43 -27.83 2.84
N THR A 4 4.14 -26.98 2.11
CA THR A 4 4.36 -25.55 2.42
C THR A 4 3.08 -24.70 2.38
N ARG A 5 1.93 -25.24 1.92
CA ARG A 5 0.63 -24.55 1.94
C ARG A 5 0.08 -24.21 3.33
N TRP A 6 0.56 -24.84 4.40
CA TRP A 6 0.02 -24.64 5.75
C TRP A 6 0.59 -23.42 6.49
N LEU A 7 1.65 -22.79 5.99
CA LEU A 7 2.35 -21.71 6.70
C LEU A 7 1.98 -20.29 6.22
N GLN A 8 1.04 -20.14 5.29
CA GLN A 8 0.64 -18.83 4.74
C GLN A 8 1.84 -17.98 4.27
N ARG A 9 2.86 -18.62 3.67
CA ARG A 9 4.20 -18.02 3.54
C ARG A 9 4.29 -16.78 2.64
N GLY A 10 3.35 -16.56 1.71
CA GLY A 10 3.30 -15.36 0.87
C GLY A 10 2.37 -14.24 1.37
N SER A 11 1.79 -14.39 2.56
CA SER A 11 0.69 -13.54 3.00
C SER A 11 1.16 -12.41 3.89
N MET A 12 1.02 -11.18 3.41
CA MET A 12 1.38 -9.99 4.13
C MET A 12 0.37 -9.74 5.27
N PHE A 13 0.86 -9.58 6.49
CA PHE A 13 0.08 -8.96 7.56
C PHE A 13 0.58 -7.54 7.74
N VAL A 14 -0.30 -6.56 7.54
CA VAL A 14 0.05 -5.14 7.68
C VAL A 14 -0.47 -4.61 9.02
N LEU A 15 -1.73 -4.91 9.37
CA LEU A 15 -2.38 -4.40 10.58
C LEU A 15 -3.68 -5.15 10.91
N SER A 16 -4.03 -5.17 12.20
CA SER A 16 -5.32 -5.64 12.71
C SER A 16 -6.40 -4.57 12.60
N GLN A 17 -7.68 -4.95 12.65
CA GLN A 17 -8.80 -3.99 12.63
C GLN A 17 -8.71 -2.90 13.72
N PRO A 18 -8.37 -3.19 14.99
CA PRO A 18 -8.19 -2.13 15.99
C PRO A 18 -7.03 -1.17 15.65
N GLN A 19 -5.94 -1.68 15.06
CA GLN A 19 -4.83 -0.84 14.61
C GLN A 19 -5.24 0.03 13.42
N PHE A 20 -6.02 -0.52 12.48
CA PHE A 20 -6.61 0.24 11.36
C PHE A 20 -7.42 1.42 11.87
N LEU A 21 -8.43 1.14 12.70
CA LEU A 21 -9.36 2.15 13.22
C LEU A 21 -8.60 3.25 13.98
N LYS A 22 -7.63 2.86 14.81
CA LYS A 22 -6.76 3.81 15.50
C LYS A 22 -5.93 4.67 14.54
N LEU A 23 -5.38 4.08 13.48
CA LEU A 23 -4.60 4.80 12.47
C LEU A 23 -5.48 5.79 11.71
N ILE A 24 -6.67 5.37 11.26
CA ILE A 24 -7.59 6.26 10.54
C ILE A 24 -8.34 7.24 11.46
N GLN A 25 -8.13 7.16 12.78
CA GLN A 25 -8.78 7.99 13.81
C GLN A 25 -10.29 7.81 13.87
N GLU A 26 -10.76 6.57 13.74
CA GLU A 26 -12.17 6.19 13.81
C GLU A 26 -12.44 5.24 14.98
N GLU A 27 -13.71 5.11 15.35
CA GLU A 27 -14.16 4.27 16.45
C GLU A 27 -14.55 2.85 16.00
N ASN A 28 -14.72 1.96 16.98
CA ASN A 28 -15.21 0.60 16.73
C ASN A 28 -16.62 0.64 16.09
N GLY A 29 -16.79 -0.13 15.02
CA GLY A 29 -18.05 -0.17 14.26
C GLY A 29 -18.14 0.85 13.12
N TRP A 30 -17.07 1.60 12.86
CA TRP A 30 -16.96 2.42 11.65
C TRP A 30 -17.13 1.57 10.39
N VAL A 31 -17.94 2.08 9.45
CA VAL A 31 -18.17 1.49 8.13
C VAL A 31 -18.22 2.61 7.10
N ALA A 32 -17.50 2.45 5.99
CA ALA A 32 -17.57 3.35 4.84
C ALA A 32 -18.21 2.68 3.62
N GLU A 33 -18.48 3.45 2.57
CA GLU A 33 -19.12 2.91 1.39
C GLU A 33 -18.15 2.05 0.56
N SER A 34 -16.92 2.53 0.32
CA SER A 34 -16.06 1.94 -0.71
C SER A 34 -14.57 1.92 -0.37
N LEU A 35 -13.95 0.75 -0.60
CA LEU A 35 -12.51 0.49 -0.55
C LEU A 35 -12.00 0.12 -1.95
N LEU A 36 -10.92 0.74 -2.40
CA LEU A 36 -10.08 0.22 -3.49
C LEU A 36 -8.74 -0.24 -2.94
N ASP A 37 -8.37 -1.49 -3.19
CA ASP A 37 -7.07 -2.05 -2.82
C ASP A 37 -6.15 -2.22 -4.03
N LEU A 38 -5.13 -1.39 -4.12
CA LEU A 38 -4.16 -1.39 -5.21
C LEU A 38 -3.02 -2.36 -4.90
N GLY A 39 -2.88 -3.39 -5.74
CA GLY A 39 -1.86 -4.44 -5.56
C GLY A 39 -2.24 -5.41 -4.44
N ALA A 40 -3.48 -5.92 -4.48
CA ALA A 40 -4.07 -6.72 -3.41
C ALA A 40 -3.36 -8.07 -3.14
N GLY A 41 -2.48 -8.52 -4.03
CA GLY A 41 -1.76 -9.78 -3.99
C GLY A 41 -2.70 -10.98 -3.85
N ASP A 42 -2.55 -11.71 -2.75
CA ASP A 42 -3.40 -12.86 -2.41
C ASP A 42 -4.77 -12.48 -1.80
N GLY A 43 -5.05 -11.17 -1.67
CA GLY A 43 -6.31 -10.62 -1.18
C GLY A 43 -6.52 -10.72 0.33
N LYS A 44 -5.55 -11.20 1.10
CA LYS A 44 -5.75 -11.40 2.55
C LYS A 44 -5.81 -10.10 3.34
N VAL A 45 -4.97 -9.12 3.00
CA VAL A 45 -5.05 -7.80 3.62
C VAL A 45 -6.40 -7.15 3.29
N THR A 46 -6.82 -7.25 2.03
CA THR A 46 -8.15 -6.83 1.59
C THR A 46 -9.25 -7.47 2.43
N ALA A 47 -9.19 -8.78 2.67
CA ALA A 47 -10.18 -9.51 3.45
C ALA A 47 -10.25 -9.06 4.93
N HIS A 48 -9.15 -8.56 5.51
CA HIS A 48 -9.15 -7.99 6.85
C HIS A 48 -9.84 -6.62 6.93
N LEU A 49 -9.72 -5.81 5.87
CA LEU A 49 -10.34 -4.49 5.76
C LEU A 49 -11.82 -4.57 5.33
N ALA A 50 -12.15 -5.53 4.47
CA ALA A 50 -13.45 -5.68 3.81
C ALA A 50 -14.68 -5.55 4.73
N PRO A 51 -14.71 -6.08 5.98
CA PRO A 51 -15.86 -5.93 6.87
C PRO A 51 -16.22 -4.49 7.24
N MET A 52 -15.32 -3.52 7.04
CA MET A 52 -15.52 -2.10 7.32
C MET A 52 -15.99 -1.31 6.09
N PHE A 53 -16.30 -1.98 4.98
CA PHE A 53 -16.73 -1.33 3.73
C PHE A 53 -17.93 -2.03 3.11
N GLN A 54 -18.84 -1.26 2.52
CA GLN A 54 -20.00 -1.83 1.80
C GLN A 54 -19.61 -2.44 0.46
N LYS A 55 -18.61 -1.86 -0.21
CA LYS A 55 -18.10 -2.29 -1.51
C LYS A 55 -16.57 -2.33 -1.47
N VAL A 56 -15.99 -3.40 -1.97
CA VAL A 56 -14.55 -3.60 -2.04
C VAL A 56 -14.15 -3.89 -3.47
N TYR A 57 -13.17 -3.16 -3.95
CA TYR A 57 -12.55 -3.30 -5.26
C TYR A 57 -11.07 -3.60 -5.06
N ALA A 58 -10.48 -4.36 -5.96
CA ALA A 58 -9.06 -4.68 -5.93
C ALA A 58 -8.49 -4.67 -7.34
N THR A 59 -7.25 -4.20 -7.48
CA THR A 59 -6.43 -4.40 -8.68
C THR A 59 -5.29 -5.34 -8.34
N GLU A 60 -4.95 -6.25 -9.24
CA GLU A 60 -3.82 -7.15 -9.05
C GLU A 60 -3.23 -7.60 -10.38
N VAL A 61 -1.95 -7.95 -10.40
CA VAL A 61 -1.30 -8.63 -11.54
C VAL A 61 -1.49 -10.15 -11.37
N CYS A 62 -2.73 -10.64 -11.24
CA CYS A 62 -3.00 -12.08 -11.12
C CYS A 62 -4.46 -12.48 -11.44
N ASN A 63 -4.66 -13.66 -12.04
CA ASN A 63 -5.88 -14.11 -12.74
C ASN A 63 -7.14 -14.47 -11.90
N THR A 64 -7.25 -14.14 -10.61
CA THR A 64 -8.19 -14.86 -9.70
C THR A 64 -9.21 -14.06 -8.88
N MET A 65 -9.41 -12.76 -9.07
CA MET A 65 -10.49 -12.01 -8.40
C MET A 65 -11.29 -11.17 -9.39
N SER A 66 -12.42 -10.59 -8.98
CA SER A 66 -13.12 -9.57 -9.77
C SER A 66 -12.27 -8.30 -9.79
N ILE A 67 -11.29 -8.32 -10.67
CA ILE A 67 -10.23 -7.34 -10.90
C ILE A 67 -10.84 -6.21 -11.73
N LEU A 68 -10.75 -4.98 -11.23
CA LEU A 68 -10.76 -3.84 -12.15
C LEU A 68 -9.50 -3.98 -12.99
N GLU A 69 -9.63 -3.95 -14.32
CA GLU A 69 -8.47 -3.89 -15.20
C GLU A 69 -7.53 -2.77 -14.70
N LEU A 70 -6.23 -3.04 -14.71
CA LEU A 70 -5.19 -2.13 -14.21
C LEU A 70 -5.25 -0.76 -14.93
N GLU A 71 -5.88 -0.75 -16.09
CA GLU A 71 -6.21 0.39 -16.91
C GLU A 71 -7.57 0.97 -16.49
N ASN A 72 -7.61 2.27 -16.18
CA ASN A 72 -8.83 3.08 -15.97
C ASN A 72 -9.57 2.95 -14.62
N TRP A 73 -9.03 2.25 -13.61
CA TRP A 73 -9.60 2.23 -12.25
C TRP A 73 -9.82 3.63 -11.64
N HIS A 74 -9.08 4.62 -12.13
CA HIS A 74 -9.07 5.99 -11.63
C HIS A 74 -10.10 6.92 -12.30
N GLU A 75 -10.73 6.51 -13.42
CA GLU A 75 -11.48 7.41 -14.30
C GLU A 75 -12.94 7.62 -13.89
N GLU A 76 -13.61 6.61 -13.32
CA GLU A 76 -15.08 6.65 -13.17
C GLU A 76 -15.58 6.69 -11.72
N ARG A 77 -14.71 6.45 -10.74
CA ARG A 77 -15.13 6.19 -9.35
C ARG A 77 -14.32 6.96 -8.33
N LYS A 78 -14.99 7.29 -7.22
CA LYS A 78 -14.38 7.90 -6.05
C LYS A 78 -14.53 6.97 -4.86
N PHE A 79 -13.46 6.80 -4.09
CA PHE A 79 -13.39 5.87 -2.97
C PHE A 79 -13.29 6.60 -1.62
N ASP A 80 -13.86 6.00 -0.58
CA ASP A 80 -13.70 6.48 0.80
C ASP A 80 -12.33 6.12 1.35
N LEU A 81 -11.82 4.95 0.98
CA LEU A 81 -10.45 4.53 1.25
C LEU A 81 -9.80 3.94 0.00
N ILE A 82 -8.56 4.31 -0.25
CA ILE A 82 -7.67 3.58 -1.17
C ILE A 82 -6.51 3.01 -0.35
N SER A 83 -6.27 1.70 -0.44
CA SER A 83 -5.04 1.08 0.10
C SER A 83 -4.01 0.90 -1.00
N CYS A 84 -2.77 1.26 -0.70
CA CYS A 84 -1.60 1.15 -1.59
C CYS A 84 -0.44 0.63 -0.75
N LEU A 85 -0.38 -0.68 -0.57
CA LEU A 85 0.45 -1.31 0.46
C LEU A 85 1.66 -1.97 -0.21
N ASN A 86 2.85 -1.40 0.00
CA ASN A 86 4.11 -1.91 -0.55
C ASN A 86 4.09 -2.07 -2.08
N LEU A 87 3.44 -1.10 -2.74
CA LEU A 87 3.29 -1.03 -4.19
C LEU A 87 4.22 0.02 -4.82
N ILE A 88 4.42 1.17 -4.16
CA ILE A 88 5.18 2.29 -4.76
C ILE A 88 6.68 2.00 -4.90
N ASP A 89 7.20 1.01 -4.17
CA ASP A 89 8.55 0.46 -4.33
C ASP A 89 8.63 -0.67 -5.39
N ARG A 90 7.50 -1.09 -5.95
CA ARG A 90 7.38 -2.22 -6.88
C ARG A 90 6.77 -1.90 -8.24
N CYS A 91 6.53 -0.62 -8.51
CA CYS A 91 5.90 -0.15 -9.74
C CYS A 91 6.85 0.75 -10.53
N ASP A 92 6.60 0.86 -11.84
CA ASP A 92 7.44 1.63 -12.76
C ASP A 92 7.22 3.14 -12.63
N LYS A 93 5.99 3.54 -12.31
CA LYS A 93 5.55 4.94 -12.25
C LYS A 93 4.84 5.28 -10.92
N PRO A 94 5.55 5.30 -9.79
CA PRO A 94 4.96 5.59 -8.48
C PRO A 94 4.33 6.98 -8.33
N LEU A 95 4.83 8.02 -9.00
CA LEU A 95 4.25 9.37 -8.94
C LEU A 95 2.93 9.42 -9.72
N GLU A 96 2.86 8.74 -10.87
CA GLU A 96 1.61 8.58 -11.62
C GLU A 96 0.55 7.85 -10.77
N ILE A 97 0.92 6.79 -10.05
CA ILE A 97 0.02 6.11 -9.10
C ILE A 97 -0.51 7.09 -8.05
N LEU A 98 0.36 7.87 -7.40
CA LEU A 98 -0.04 8.85 -6.39
C LEU A 98 -1.00 9.91 -6.96
N GLN A 99 -0.76 10.36 -8.19
CA GLN A 99 -1.63 11.31 -8.88
C GLN A 99 -3.00 10.69 -9.16
N ASN A 100 -3.05 9.46 -9.67
CA ASN A 100 -4.28 8.73 -9.93
C ASN A 100 -5.08 8.51 -8.63
N ILE A 101 -4.43 8.08 -7.55
CA ILE A 101 -5.05 7.94 -6.22
C ILE A 101 -5.69 9.25 -5.77
N LYS A 102 -4.96 10.37 -5.85
CA LYS A 102 -5.47 11.69 -5.47
C LYS A 102 -6.73 12.02 -6.26
N THR A 103 -6.76 11.74 -7.56
CA THR A 103 -7.94 11.96 -8.40
C THR A 103 -9.05 10.94 -8.18
N SER A 104 -8.83 9.84 -7.47
CA SER A 104 -9.85 8.81 -7.22
C SER A 104 -10.35 8.79 -5.77
N LEU A 105 -9.83 9.65 -4.90
CA LEU A 105 -10.39 9.84 -3.56
C LEU A 105 -11.64 10.72 -3.59
N LYS A 106 -12.63 10.38 -2.76
CA LYS A 106 -13.69 11.33 -2.37
C LYS A 106 -13.07 12.53 -1.64
N PRO A 107 -13.76 13.68 -1.54
CA PRO A 107 -13.24 14.85 -0.83
C PRO A 107 -12.72 14.58 0.59
N ASP A 108 -13.42 13.72 1.34
CA ASP A 108 -13.03 13.28 2.69
C ASP A 108 -12.36 11.89 2.71
N GLY A 109 -12.00 11.37 1.53
CA GLY A 109 -11.39 10.07 1.36
C GLY A 109 -9.97 10.02 1.92
N ARG A 110 -9.54 8.83 2.32
CA ARG A 110 -8.21 8.58 2.90
C ARG A 110 -7.41 7.59 2.06
N LEU A 111 -6.12 7.82 1.96
CA LEU A 111 -5.16 6.87 1.42
C LEU A 111 -4.45 6.17 2.58
N LEU A 112 -4.50 4.84 2.61
CA LEU A 112 -3.68 4.00 3.48
C LEU A 112 -2.48 3.49 2.67
N LEU A 113 -1.29 4.03 2.93
CA LEU A 113 -0.09 3.73 2.17
C LEU A 113 0.96 3.09 3.07
N ALA A 114 1.50 1.94 2.66
CA ALA A 114 2.63 1.28 3.32
C ALA A 114 3.84 1.25 2.37
N VAL A 115 5.03 1.44 2.91
CA VAL A 115 6.29 1.42 2.15
C VAL A 115 7.43 0.96 3.05
N VAL A 116 8.18 -0.02 2.56
CA VAL A 116 9.39 -0.52 3.22
C VAL A 116 10.50 0.53 3.19
N LEU A 117 11.12 0.77 4.34
CA LEU A 117 12.28 1.65 4.50
C LEU A 117 13.44 0.87 5.18
N PRO A 118 14.71 1.08 4.79
CA PRO A 118 15.17 2.01 3.75
C PRO A 118 14.70 1.65 2.34
N PHE A 119 14.30 2.67 1.59
CA PHE A 119 13.68 2.58 0.28
C PHE A 119 14.67 1.99 -0.74
N SER A 120 14.24 0.90 -1.38
CA SER A 120 15.01 0.19 -2.40
C SER A 120 14.05 -0.31 -3.48
N PRO A 121 13.68 0.55 -4.45
CA PRO A 121 12.67 0.21 -5.43
C PRO A 121 13.16 -0.86 -6.39
N TYR A 122 12.26 -1.74 -6.81
CA TYR A 122 12.53 -2.84 -7.73
C TYR A 122 11.30 -3.18 -8.56
N VAL A 123 11.43 -3.14 -9.87
CA VAL A 123 10.34 -3.43 -10.81
C VAL A 123 10.54 -4.81 -11.43
N GLU A 124 9.58 -5.72 -11.27
CA GLU A 124 9.72 -7.12 -11.70
C GLU A 124 9.75 -7.32 -13.23
N SER A 125 9.13 -6.43 -13.99
CA SER A 125 8.97 -6.59 -15.45
C SER A 125 8.79 -5.24 -16.14
N GLY A 126 9.31 -5.12 -17.36
CA GLY A 126 9.06 -3.97 -18.24
C GLY A 126 10.14 -2.89 -18.24
N SER A 127 11.02 -2.81 -17.24
CA SER A 127 12.06 -1.78 -17.17
C SER A 127 13.50 -2.31 -17.28
N PRO A 128 14.40 -1.63 -18.01
CA PRO A 128 15.82 -1.95 -18.00
C PRO A 128 16.40 -1.97 -16.58
N TYR A 129 17.07 -3.06 -16.23
CA TYR A 129 17.74 -3.24 -14.93
C TYR A 129 16.81 -3.26 -13.71
N ASN A 130 15.50 -3.54 -13.90
CA ASN A 130 14.51 -3.63 -12.82
C ASN A 130 14.38 -2.33 -11.99
N LYS A 131 14.59 -1.17 -12.61
CA LYS A 131 14.46 0.15 -11.97
C LYS A 131 13.19 0.85 -12.42
N PRO A 132 12.50 1.63 -11.58
CA PRO A 132 11.35 2.40 -12.05
C PRO A 132 11.77 3.53 -13.01
N GLU A 133 10.91 3.83 -13.98
CA GLU A 133 10.99 5.03 -14.83
C GLU A 133 10.92 6.31 -13.97
N GLU A 134 10.01 6.35 -12.99
CA GLU A 134 9.88 7.47 -12.06
C GLU A 134 10.61 7.20 -10.76
N LEU A 135 11.54 8.10 -10.40
CA LEU A 135 12.28 8.02 -9.15
C LEU A 135 11.61 8.85 -8.06
N LEU A 136 11.29 8.22 -6.93
CA LEU A 136 10.90 8.95 -5.73
C LEU A 136 12.14 9.65 -5.12
N PRO A 137 12.10 10.97 -4.85
CA PRO A 137 13.23 11.73 -4.32
C PRO A 137 13.47 11.50 -2.81
N ILE A 138 13.41 10.24 -2.36
CA ILE A 138 13.61 9.85 -0.95
C ILE A 138 15.10 9.92 -0.60
N LYS A 139 15.41 10.65 0.47
CA LYS A 139 16.76 10.92 0.96
C LYS A 139 16.94 10.36 2.37
N GLY A 140 18.19 10.12 2.73
CA GLY A 140 18.58 9.68 4.06
C GLY A 140 18.89 8.18 4.13
N GLN A 141 19.55 7.78 5.21
CA GLN A 141 20.09 6.42 5.39
C GLN A 141 19.38 5.64 6.50
N THR A 142 18.69 6.34 7.41
CA THR A 142 17.95 5.72 8.52
C THR A 142 16.46 5.72 8.21
N PHE A 143 15.73 4.81 8.86
CA PHE A 143 14.27 4.75 8.79
C PHE A 143 13.64 6.12 9.05
N GLU A 144 13.99 6.78 10.17
CA GLU A 144 13.40 8.05 10.56
C GLU A 144 13.72 9.17 9.57
N SER A 145 14.94 9.21 9.03
CA SER A 145 15.33 10.20 8.02
C SER A 145 14.55 10.03 6.71
N GLN A 146 14.28 8.78 6.33
CA GLN A 146 13.52 8.50 5.13
C GLN A 146 12.02 8.68 5.34
N VAL A 147 11.47 8.42 6.54
CA VAL A 147 10.09 8.80 6.86
C VAL A 147 9.90 10.30 6.67
N GLN A 148 10.82 11.12 7.18
CA GLN A 148 10.75 12.57 6.98
C GLN A 148 10.81 12.93 5.49
N SER A 149 11.75 12.35 4.73
CA SER A 149 11.88 12.63 3.30
C SER A 149 10.67 12.15 2.48
N VAL A 150 10.07 11.00 2.79
CA VAL A 150 8.82 10.53 2.17
C VAL A 150 7.70 11.55 2.38
N ILE A 151 7.59 12.13 3.58
CA ILE A 151 6.57 13.16 3.86
C ILE A 151 6.87 14.46 3.09
N GLU A 152 8.09 14.99 3.23
CA GLU A 152 8.46 16.32 2.74
C GLU A 152 8.73 16.37 1.23
N ASP A 153 9.37 15.35 0.68
CA ASP A 153 9.83 15.30 -0.71
C ASP A 153 8.89 14.51 -1.62
N VAL A 154 7.97 13.68 -1.08
CA VAL A 154 7.03 12.87 -1.89
C VAL A 154 5.56 13.26 -1.63
N PHE A 155 5.06 13.11 -0.40
CA PHE A 155 3.63 13.30 -0.12
C PHE A 155 3.16 14.75 -0.25
N ILE A 156 3.88 15.69 0.36
CA ILE A 156 3.54 17.12 0.30
C ILE A 156 3.55 17.62 -1.17
N PRO A 157 4.60 17.35 -1.98
CA PRO A 157 4.59 17.72 -3.40
C PRO A 157 3.51 17.03 -4.23
N SER A 158 3.13 15.80 -3.87
CA SER A 158 2.01 15.08 -4.50
C SER A 158 0.63 15.62 -4.08
N GLY A 159 0.58 16.59 -3.17
CA GLY A 159 -0.65 17.23 -2.69
C GLY A 159 -1.40 16.38 -1.67
N PHE A 160 -0.68 15.62 -0.84
CA PHE A 160 -1.20 14.93 0.31
C PHE A 160 -0.73 15.57 1.62
N SER A 161 -1.53 15.40 2.66
CA SER A 161 -1.13 15.67 4.04
C SER A 161 -1.26 14.41 4.89
N VAL A 162 -0.34 14.23 5.85
CA VAL A 162 -0.34 13.08 6.75
C VAL A 162 -1.32 13.33 7.89
N ILE A 163 -2.28 12.41 8.09
CA ILE A 163 -3.18 12.39 9.25
C ILE A 163 -2.48 11.67 10.41
N SER A 164 -1.91 10.51 10.13
CA SER A 164 -1.22 9.66 11.10
C SER A 164 -0.24 8.75 10.38
N TRP A 165 0.70 8.19 11.12
CA TRP A 165 1.57 7.13 10.61
C TRP A 165 2.10 6.25 11.75
N SER A 166 2.61 5.08 11.42
CA SER A 166 3.28 4.19 12.36
C SER A 166 4.39 3.38 11.68
N ARG A 167 5.30 2.86 12.50
CA ARG A 167 6.28 1.85 12.09
C ARG A 167 5.70 0.47 12.37
N ILE A 168 5.61 -0.37 11.36
CA ILE A 168 5.10 -1.74 11.44
C ILE A 168 6.17 -2.72 10.93
N PRO A 169 6.15 -3.99 11.40
CA PRO A 169 7.04 -5.00 10.84
C PRO A 169 6.54 -5.42 9.46
N TYR A 170 7.46 -5.47 8.49
CA TYR A 170 7.22 -6.15 7.22
C TYR A 170 7.75 -7.56 7.30
N LEU A 171 6.87 -8.55 7.22
CA LEU A 171 7.22 -9.97 7.22
C LEU A 171 6.90 -10.55 5.86
N CYS A 172 7.92 -10.99 5.13
CA CYS A 172 7.75 -11.70 3.87
C CYS A 172 8.46 -13.05 3.86
N GLU A 173 8.05 -13.91 2.92
CA GLU A 173 8.73 -15.18 2.69
C GLU A 173 10.22 -14.94 2.46
N GLY A 174 11.05 -15.69 3.17
CA GLY A 174 12.47 -15.69 2.91
C GLY A 174 12.83 -16.71 1.83
N ASP A 175 14.13 -16.84 1.55
CA ASP A 175 14.64 -17.76 0.54
C ASP A 175 15.17 -19.07 1.16
N LEU A 176 15.97 -19.82 0.39
CA LEU A 176 16.61 -21.05 0.87
C LEU A 176 17.64 -20.79 1.99
N GLN A 177 18.09 -19.55 2.19
CA GLN A 177 19.05 -19.17 3.23
C GLN A 177 18.34 -18.68 4.50
N GLN A 178 17.22 -17.98 4.38
CA GLN A 178 16.48 -17.41 5.50
C GLN A 178 14.99 -17.71 5.37
N SER A 179 14.33 -18.17 6.45
CA SER A 179 12.92 -18.61 6.34
C SER A 179 11.91 -17.46 6.23
N TYR A 180 12.26 -16.26 6.69
CA TYR A 180 11.43 -15.05 6.60
C TYR A 180 12.33 -13.82 6.70
N TYR A 181 12.10 -12.80 5.89
CA TYR A 181 12.73 -11.50 6.09
C TYR A 181 11.86 -10.65 7.01
N TRP A 182 12.51 -9.88 7.88
CA TRP A 182 11.86 -8.82 8.64
C TRP A 182 12.47 -7.49 8.19
N LEU A 183 11.65 -6.64 7.58
CA LEU A 183 12.02 -5.28 7.21
C LEU A 183 11.18 -4.30 8.02
N GLU A 184 11.56 -3.04 7.98
CA GLU A 184 10.81 -1.98 8.64
C GLU A 184 9.90 -1.33 7.60
N ASP A 185 8.62 -1.25 7.90
CA ASP A 185 7.63 -0.66 7.02
C ASP A 185 6.97 0.52 7.73
N ALA A 186 6.75 1.58 6.96
CA ALA A 186 6.11 2.79 7.41
C ALA A 186 4.73 2.85 6.79
N ILE A 187 3.71 2.81 7.64
CA ILE A 187 2.32 2.93 7.22
C ILE A 187 1.77 4.31 7.54
N PHE A 188 1.16 4.94 6.55
CA PHE A 188 0.62 6.29 6.60
C PHE A 188 -0.87 6.30 6.30
N VAL A 189 -1.58 7.18 6.99
CA VAL A 189 -2.93 7.61 6.59
C VAL A 189 -2.80 9.02 6.05
N LEU A 190 -3.14 9.19 4.79
CA LEU A 190 -3.03 10.46 4.06
C LEU A 190 -4.43 10.95 3.65
N LYS A 191 -4.55 12.26 3.49
CA LYS A 191 -5.69 12.92 2.82
C LYS A 191 -5.19 13.90 1.78
N VAL A 192 -6.03 14.23 0.81
CA VAL A 192 -5.75 15.30 -0.14
C VAL A 192 -5.64 16.63 0.61
N ALA A 193 -4.60 17.41 0.32
CA ALA A 193 -4.32 18.71 0.93
C ALA A 193 -5.18 19.84 0.34
#